data_AF-A0A5N3QVZ4-F1
#
_entry.id   AF-A0A5N3QVZ4-F1
#
_cell.length_a   1.000
_cell.length_b   1.000
_cell.length_c   1.000
_cell.angle_alpha   90.00
_cell.angle_beta   90.00
_cell.angle_gamma   90.00
#
_symmetry.space_group_name_H-M   'P 1'
#
loop_
_entity.id
_entity.type
_entity.pdbx_description
1 polymer ?
#
loop_
_entity_poly.entity_id
_entity_poly.type
_entity_poly.pdbx_seq_one_letter_code
_entity_poly.pdbx_strand_id
1 'polypeptide(L)'
;MTLNQLQQARDVQRPTRDSMLKRSPEVHAFWNSNRALFENAWSEWEKSQDLAPLTELLIDHKLRDAINNSWADPAKENLVKELISEVAPGVFKFQFFDIDSIKELRNYFSSAASANIPLRPPYGIALNRGGAMLDARSEGFLAAPSFQTFYREILDKYMRPIARLLFPEIVGYDAQTFGFSIRYEPNTDTSLRMHTDASSVTMNINMNLPEETFSGSEVSFYDPTTGGLVDQTFEPGVALIHRGHVPHATHPITQGERSNIVLWLYGNRGQIPMQDTSYTSIDAAQRWTTPTDKLDAFAPF
;
A
#
# COMPACT_ATOMS: atom_id res chain seq x y z
N MET A 1 -12.88 -24.65 28.92
CA MET A 1 -11.75 -23.74 28.64
C MET A 1 -12.25 -22.71 27.66
N THR A 2 -12.27 -21.44 28.03
CA THR A 2 -12.55 -20.35 27.09
C THR A 2 -11.43 -20.35 26.06
N LEU A 3 -11.75 -20.64 24.80
CA LEU A 3 -10.79 -20.55 23.71
C LEU A 3 -10.27 -19.11 23.63
N ASN A 4 -8.96 -18.93 23.52
CA ASN A 4 -8.34 -17.63 23.24
C ASN A 4 -8.90 -17.07 21.92
N GLN A 5 -9.05 -15.74 21.77
CA GLN A 5 -9.72 -15.15 20.59
C GLN A 5 -9.04 -15.57 19.28
N LEU A 6 -7.72 -15.75 19.30
CA LEU A 6 -6.94 -16.29 18.20
C LEU A 6 -7.45 -17.66 17.72
N GLN A 7 -7.73 -18.58 18.65
CA GLN A 7 -8.24 -19.90 18.28
C GLN A 7 -9.69 -19.80 17.78
N GLN A 8 -10.52 -18.99 18.43
CA GLN A 8 -11.89 -18.75 17.96
C GLN A 8 -11.91 -18.21 16.52
N ALA A 9 -11.07 -17.21 16.20
CA ALA A 9 -10.97 -16.65 14.86
C ALA A 9 -10.52 -17.66 13.81
N ARG A 10 -9.61 -18.58 14.16
CA ARG A 10 -9.15 -19.66 13.26
C ARG A 10 -10.23 -20.68 12.94
N ASP A 11 -11.14 -20.91 13.89
CA ASP A 11 -12.22 -21.90 13.78
C ASP A 11 -13.50 -21.33 13.13
N VAL A 12 -13.56 -20.00 12.93
CA VAL A 12 -14.68 -19.35 12.24
C VAL A 12 -14.81 -19.85 10.81
N GLN A 13 -15.99 -20.39 10.46
CA GLN A 13 -16.28 -20.88 9.12
C GLN A 13 -16.33 -19.72 8.11
N ARG A 14 -15.44 -19.78 7.12
CA ARG A 14 -15.31 -18.74 6.08
C ARG A 14 -16.42 -18.86 5.03
N PRO A 15 -16.89 -17.73 4.44
CA PRO A 15 -17.75 -17.77 3.27
C PRO A 15 -17.09 -18.52 2.11
N THR A 16 -17.90 -19.08 1.21
CA THR A 16 -17.38 -19.79 0.04
C THR A 16 -16.64 -18.83 -0.89
N ARG A 17 -15.73 -19.38 -1.71
CA ARG A 17 -15.02 -18.61 -2.75
C ARG A 17 -15.99 -17.88 -3.67
N ASP A 18 -17.03 -18.57 -4.12
CA ASP A 18 -18.02 -18.00 -5.04
C ASP A 18 -18.80 -16.87 -4.39
N SER A 19 -19.16 -17.00 -3.11
CA SER A 19 -19.79 -15.92 -2.35
C SER A 19 -18.90 -14.69 -2.25
N MET A 20 -17.60 -14.89 -1.96
CA MET A 20 -16.61 -13.80 -1.91
C MET A 20 -16.44 -13.11 -3.27
N LEU A 21 -16.39 -13.87 -4.36
CA LEU A 21 -16.30 -13.34 -5.73
C LEU A 21 -17.55 -12.57 -6.14
N LYS A 22 -18.74 -13.06 -5.77
CA LYS A 22 -20.03 -12.42 -6.06
C LYS A 22 -20.38 -11.27 -5.11
N ARG A 23 -19.56 -11.04 -4.07
CA ARG A 23 -19.81 -10.05 -3.01
C ARG A 23 -21.19 -10.23 -2.39
N SER A 24 -21.56 -11.48 -2.12
CA SER A 24 -22.86 -11.80 -1.53
C SER A 24 -23.04 -11.07 -0.18
N PRO A 25 -24.26 -10.63 0.18
CA PRO A 25 -24.51 -9.92 1.44
C PRO A 25 -24.02 -10.66 2.70
N GLU A 26 -24.02 -11.99 2.67
CA GLU A 26 -23.47 -12.86 3.73
C GLU A 26 -21.97 -12.64 3.99
N VAL A 27 -21.20 -12.23 2.98
CA VAL A 27 -19.76 -11.94 3.12
C VAL A 27 -19.55 -10.66 3.91
N HIS A 28 -20.36 -9.63 3.65
CA HIS A 28 -20.35 -8.40 4.45
C HIS A 28 -20.81 -8.70 5.89
N ALA A 29 -21.88 -9.49 6.06
CA ALA A 29 -22.34 -9.89 7.38
C ALA A 29 -21.26 -10.67 8.15
N PHE A 30 -20.52 -11.55 7.48
CA PHE A 30 -19.40 -12.29 8.05
C PHE A 30 -18.31 -11.37 8.61
N TRP A 31 -17.79 -10.44 7.81
CA TRP A 31 -16.74 -9.53 8.28
C TRP A 31 -17.21 -8.62 9.40
N ASN A 32 -18.41 -8.04 9.27
CA ASN A 32 -18.93 -7.09 10.24
C ASN A 32 -19.27 -7.75 11.59
N SER A 33 -19.86 -8.95 11.58
CA SER A 33 -20.20 -9.67 12.81
C SER A 33 -18.97 -10.19 13.57
N ASN A 34 -17.87 -10.45 12.86
CA ASN A 34 -16.64 -10.98 13.46
C ASN A 34 -15.53 -9.92 13.65
N ARG A 35 -15.79 -8.64 13.36
CA ARG A 35 -14.76 -7.59 13.37
C ARG A 35 -13.95 -7.55 14.66
N ALA A 36 -14.61 -7.42 15.81
CA ALA A 36 -13.94 -7.35 17.11
C ALA A 36 -13.18 -8.65 17.43
N LEU A 37 -13.70 -9.81 17.04
CA LEU A 37 -13.02 -11.09 17.20
C LEU A 37 -11.71 -11.12 16.41
N PHE A 38 -11.72 -10.70 15.15
CA PHE A 38 -10.54 -10.70 14.29
C PHE A 38 -9.50 -9.66 14.73
N GLU A 39 -9.91 -8.46 15.14
CA GLU A 39 -9.00 -7.44 15.68
C GLU A 39 -8.29 -7.94 16.95
N ASN A 40 -9.02 -8.57 17.86
CA ASN A 40 -8.42 -9.16 19.07
C ASN A 40 -7.51 -10.35 18.74
N ALA A 41 -7.91 -11.21 17.79
CA ALA A 41 -7.10 -12.32 17.33
C ALA A 41 -5.76 -11.87 16.72
N TRP A 42 -5.75 -10.77 15.97
CA TRP A 42 -4.51 -10.18 15.44
C TRP A 42 -3.62 -9.63 16.57
N SER A 43 -4.20 -8.98 17.59
CA SER A 43 -3.44 -8.53 18.77
C SER A 43 -2.81 -9.69 19.55
N GLU A 44 -3.56 -10.78 19.76
CA GLU A 44 -3.06 -11.98 20.43
C GLU A 44 -2.02 -12.72 19.59
N TRP A 45 -2.24 -12.83 18.27
CA TRP A 45 -1.27 -13.40 17.35
C TRP A 45 0.04 -12.64 17.43
N GLU A 46 0.03 -11.33 17.26
CA GLU A 46 1.25 -10.51 17.26
C GLU A 46 2.05 -10.66 18.57
N LYS A 47 1.38 -10.69 19.73
CA LYS A 47 2.02 -10.94 21.04
C LYS A 47 2.60 -12.34 21.19
N SER A 48 2.09 -13.31 20.44
CA SER A 48 2.56 -14.70 20.47
C SER A 48 3.69 -14.98 19.48
N GLN A 49 3.97 -14.06 18.56
CA GLN A 49 5.03 -14.22 17.59
C GLN A 49 6.35 -13.65 18.12
N ASP A 50 7.46 -14.27 17.74
CA ASP A 50 8.80 -13.72 17.88
C ASP A 50 9.21 -13.07 16.55
N LEU A 51 8.56 -11.95 16.20
CA LEU A 51 8.81 -11.19 14.98
C LEU A 51 9.58 -9.92 15.32
N ALA A 52 10.49 -9.52 14.43
CA ALA A 52 11.16 -8.24 14.52
C ALA A 52 10.12 -7.09 14.50
N PRO A 53 10.33 -6.02 15.29
CA PRO A 53 9.41 -4.91 15.33
C PRO A 53 9.42 -4.17 13.99
N LEU A 54 8.23 -3.90 13.45
CA LEU A 54 8.07 -3.06 12.27
C LEU A 54 8.28 -1.60 12.67
N THR A 55 9.39 -1.02 12.22
CA THR A 55 9.80 0.36 12.57
C THR A 55 10.38 1.05 11.35
N GLU A 56 10.67 2.35 11.47
CA GLU A 56 11.41 3.10 10.44
C GLU A 56 12.79 2.53 10.10
N LEU A 57 13.31 1.55 10.87
CA LEU A 57 14.52 0.83 10.51
C LEU A 57 14.38 0.01 9.21
N LEU A 58 13.15 -0.28 8.79
CA LEU A 58 12.84 -0.94 7.51
C LEU A 58 12.95 0.01 6.31
N ILE A 59 12.96 1.32 6.53
CA ILE A 59 13.05 2.32 5.47
C ILE A 59 14.52 2.52 5.10
N ASP A 60 14.81 2.66 3.81
CA ASP A 60 16.15 2.96 3.29
C ASP A 60 16.77 4.12 4.09
N HIS A 61 17.97 3.91 4.60
CA HIS A 61 18.59 4.85 5.53
C HIS A 61 18.78 6.25 4.91
N LYS A 62 19.07 6.35 3.60
CA LYS A 62 19.21 7.65 2.93
C LYS A 62 17.86 8.35 2.83
N LEU A 63 16.81 7.62 2.45
CA LEU A 63 15.45 8.16 2.41
C LEU A 63 15.00 8.59 3.80
N ARG A 64 15.17 7.74 4.81
CA ARG A 64 14.82 8.03 6.20
C ARG A 64 15.52 9.28 6.72
N ASP A 65 16.83 9.39 6.50
CA ASP A 65 17.60 10.53 6.97
C ASP A 65 17.18 11.82 6.25
N ALA A 66 16.94 11.78 4.94
CA ALA A 66 16.44 12.93 4.17
C ALA A 66 15.06 13.40 4.64
N ILE A 67 14.14 12.46 4.90
CA ILE A 67 12.79 12.71 5.41
C ILE A 67 12.85 13.29 6.82
N ASN A 68 13.62 12.69 7.74
CA ASN A 68 13.78 13.17 9.11
C ASN A 68 14.40 14.58 9.14
N ASN A 69 15.40 14.85 8.30
CA ASN A 69 15.96 16.19 8.15
C ASN A 69 14.94 17.21 7.65
N SER A 70 14.05 16.81 6.75
CA SER A 70 13.02 17.70 6.18
C SER A 70 11.86 17.95 7.15
N TRP A 71 11.51 16.98 7.99
CA TRP A 71 10.58 17.21 9.11
C TRP A 71 11.15 18.16 10.16
N ALA A 72 12.46 18.06 10.45
CA ALA A 72 13.13 18.97 11.39
C ALA A 72 13.33 20.38 10.80
N ASP A 73 13.62 20.46 9.51
CA ASP A 73 13.83 21.70 8.76
C ASP A 73 13.30 21.54 7.32
N PRO A 74 12.07 22.01 7.03
CA PRO A 74 11.45 21.88 5.71
C PRO A 74 12.28 22.45 4.55
N ALA A 75 13.22 23.37 4.80
CA ALA A 75 14.12 23.87 3.76
C ALA A 75 15.05 22.78 3.19
N LYS A 76 15.19 21.64 3.87
CA LYS A 76 16.03 20.50 3.45
C LYS A 76 15.32 19.50 2.53
N GLU A 77 14.09 19.77 2.10
CA GLU A 77 13.31 18.86 1.25
C GLU A 77 13.98 18.48 -0.09
N ASN A 78 14.97 19.25 -0.55
CA ASN A 78 15.75 18.90 -1.72
C ASN A 78 16.58 17.62 -1.53
N LEU A 79 16.98 17.27 -0.30
CA LEU A 79 17.64 15.99 0.00
C LEU A 79 16.76 14.79 -0.38
N VAL A 80 15.44 14.95 -0.29
CA VAL A 80 14.47 13.93 -0.69
C VAL A 80 14.36 13.88 -2.21
N LYS A 81 14.30 15.05 -2.89
CA LYS A 81 14.25 15.11 -4.36
C LYS A 81 15.46 14.45 -5.00
N GLU A 82 16.64 14.61 -4.43
CA GLU A 82 17.90 14.03 -4.94
C GLU A 82 17.90 12.49 -4.95
N LEU A 83 17.03 11.84 -4.18
CA LEU A 83 16.89 10.39 -4.13
C LEU A 83 15.85 9.85 -5.12
N ILE A 84 15.09 10.72 -5.78
CA ILE A 84 13.94 10.36 -6.60
C ILE A 84 14.26 10.61 -8.08
N SER A 85 14.02 9.61 -8.91
CA SER A 85 14.20 9.70 -10.37
C SER A 85 12.87 9.62 -11.10
N GLU A 86 12.63 10.51 -12.06
CA GLU A 86 11.50 10.41 -12.97
C GLU A 86 11.80 9.36 -14.06
N VAL A 87 10.96 8.34 -14.18
CA VAL A 87 11.17 7.19 -15.09
C VAL A 87 10.18 7.15 -16.25
N ALA A 88 9.07 7.87 -16.12
CA ALA A 88 8.13 8.24 -17.18
C ALA A 88 7.47 9.57 -16.76
N PRO A 89 6.85 10.33 -17.67
CA PRO A 89 6.24 11.62 -17.31
C PRO A 89 5.24 11.51 -16.16
N GLY A 90 5.57 12.14 -15.02
CA GLY A 90 4.77 12.10 -13.80
C GLY A 90 4.83 10.78 -13.01
N VAL A 91 5.78 9.90 -13.32
CA VAL A 91 6.03 8.62 -12.64
C VAL A 91 7.45 8.61 -12.10
N PHE A 92 7.58 8.44 -10.78
CA PHE A 92 8.85 8.56 -10.09
C PHE A 92 9.23 7.25 -9.39
N LYS A 93 10.53 6.95 -9.35
CA LYS A 93 11.12 5.73 -8.80
C LYS A 93 12.16 6.08 -7.74
N PHE A 94 12.17 5.34 -6.63
CA PHE A 94 13.16 5.50 -5.55
C PHE A 94 13.22 4.27 -4.64
N GLN A 95 14.35 4.05 -3.96
CA GLN A 95 14.48 3.02 -2.93
C GLN A 95 13.68 3.42 -1.69
N PHE A 96 12.65 2.64 -1.34
CA PHE A 96 11.80 2.93 -0.18
C PHE A 96 12.19 2.07 1.01
N PHE A 97 12.13 0.74 0.87
CA PHE A 97 12.58 -0.17 1.92
C PHE A 97 14.07 -0.41 1.82
N ASP A 98 14.74 -0.54 2.96
CA ASP A 98 16.14 -0.92 3.03
C ASP A 98 16.32 -2.40 2.65
N ILE A 99 17.25 -2.67 1.73
CA ILE A 99 17.41 -4.00 1.13
C ILE A 99 17.82 -5.07 2.15
N ASP A 100 18.61 -4.71 3.16
CA ASP A 100 19.13 -5.66 4.14
C ASP A 100 18.07 -6.04 5.19
N SER A 101 17.14 -5.12 5.47
CA SER A 101 16.09 -5.28 6.48
C SER A 101 14.71 -5.62 5.92
N ILE A 102 14.48 -5.52 4.60
CA ILE A 102 13.19 -5.87 3.96
C ILE A 102 12.73 -7.30 4.27
N LYS A 103 13.68 -8.21 4.57
CA LYS A 103 13.38 -9.57 5.02
C LYS A 103 12.49 -9.62 6.25
N GLU A 104 12.61 -8.66 7.16
CA GLU A 104 11.76 -8.63 8.37
C GLU A 104 10.31 -8.30 8.01
N LEU A 105 10.11 -7.36 7.08
CA LEU A 105 8.79 -7.07 6.52
C LEU A 105 8.22 -8.29 5.78
N ARG A 106 9.04 -8.94 4.95
CA ARG A 106 8.65 -10.14 4.19
C ARG A 106 8.27 -11.31 5.11
N ASN A 107 9.03 -11.52 6.18
CA ASN A 107 8.76 -12.53 7.21
C ASN A 107 7.47 -12.22 7.98
N TYR A 108 7.23 -10.95 8.29
CA TYR A 108 6.00 -10.51 8.94
C TYR A 108 4.77 -10.84 8.08
N PHE A 109 4.76 -10.43 6.80
CA PHE A 109 3.65 -10.70 5.89
C PHE A 109 3.45 -12.21 5.64
N SER A 110 4.54 -12.99 5.53
CA SER A 110 4.47 -14.45 5.38
C SER A 110 3.90 -15.13 6.62
N SER A 111 4.28 -14.66 7.81
CA SER A 111 3.75 -15.15 9.08
C SER A 111 2.28 -14.79 9.26
N ALA A 112 1.89 -13.56 8.88
CA ALA A 112 0.50 -13.12 8.91
C ALA A 112 -0.37 -13.96 7.95
N ALA A 113 0.10 -14.21 6.73
CA ALA A 113 -0.59 -15.07 5.76
C ALA A 113 -0.77 -16.51 6.29
N SER A 114 0.18 -17.01 7.09
CA SER A 114 0.15 -18.34 7.69
C SER A 114 -0.60 -18.40 9.03
N ALA A 115 -1.06 -17.26 9.58
CA ALA A 115 -1.69 -17.17 10.89
C ALA A 115 -3.06 -17.89 10.96
N ASN A 116 -3.65 -18.17 9.80
CA ASN A 116 -4.99 -18.73 9.61
C ASN A 116 -6.13 -17.89 10.23
N ILE A 117 -5.86 -16.62 10.53
CA ILE A 117 -6.88 -15.63 10.87
C ILE A 117 -7.55 -15.18 9.56
N PRO A 118 -8.88 -15.08 9.48
CA PRO A 118 -9.55 -14.54 8.30
C PRO A 118 -9.01 -13.15 7.93
N LEU A 119 -8.49 -13.04 6.71
CA LEU A 119 -7.91 -11.82 6.14
C LEU A 119 -8.51 -11.60 4.76
N ARG A 120 -9.02 -10.39 4.50
CA ARG A 120 -9.70 -10.06 3.23
C ARG A 120 -8.64 -9.72 2.17
N PRO A 121 -8.61 -10.42 1.02
CA PRO A 121 -7.74 -10.04 -0.09
C PRO A 121 -8.27 -8.78 -0.80
N PRO A 122 -7.42 -8.02 -1.50
CA PRO A 122 -7.86 -6.89 -2.31
C PRO A 122 -8.79 -7.32 -3.44
N TYR A 123 -9.70 -6.43 -3.83
CA TYR A 123 -10.61 -6.62 -4.97
C TYR A 123 -9.92 -6.34 -6.32
N GLY A 124 -10.40 -6.95 -7.39
CA GLY A 124 -10.05 -6.58 -8.78
C GLY A 124 -9.22 -7.60 -9.55
N ILE A 125 -8.49 -8.47 -8.85
CA ILE A 125 -7.83 -9.66 -9.41
C ILE A 125 -8.46 -10.87 -8.72
N ALA A 126 -8.84 -11.90 -9.47
CA ALA A 126 -9.61 -13.06 -9.00
C ALA A 126 -9.04 -13.71 -7.71
N LEU A 127 -9.38 -13.10 -6.56
CA LEU A 127 -8.83 -13.29 -5.23
C LEU A 127 -7.30 -13.43 -5.24
N ASN A 128 -6.59 -12.30 -5.13
CA ASN A 128 -5.16 -12.28 -4.84
C ASN A 128 -4.89 -12.95 -3.47
N ARG A 129 -4.65 -14.26 -3.45
CA ARG A 129 -4.67 -15.09 -2.24
C ARG A 129 -3.55 -14.78 -1.24
N GLY A 130 -2.50 -14.10 -1.68
CA GLY A 130 -1.40 -13.63 -0.83
C GLY A 130 -1.53 -12.16 -0.41
N GLY A 131 -2.54 -11.45 -0.89
CA GLY A 131 -2.77 -10.04 -0.57
C GLY A 131 -3.67 -9.83 0.65
N ALA A 132 -3.63 -8.61 1.19
CA ALA A 132 -4.37 -8.22 2.38
C ALA A 132 -4.85 -6.78 2.27
N MET A 133 -6.07 -6.50 2.76
CA MET A 133 -6.47 -5.13 3.08
C MET A 133 -5.66 -4.63 4.28
N LEU A 134 -5.11 -3.40 4.19
CA LEU A 134 -4.22 -2.85 5.23
C LEU A 134 -4.86 -1.69 6.00
N ASP A 135 -5.82 -0.98 5.40
CA ASP A 135 -6.51 0.13 6.04
C ASP A 135 -7.56 -0.37 7.05
N ALA A 136 -7.52 0.15 8.28
CA ALA A 136 -8.43 -0.21 9.38
C ALA A 136 -9.92 0.03 9.14
N ARG A 137 -10.27 0.78 8.09
CA ARG A 137 -11.66 0.99 7.66
C ARG A 137 -12.16 -0.11 6.72
N SER A 138 -11.26 -0.98 6.25
CA SER A 138 -11.61 -2.11 5.39
C SER A 138 -12.11 -3.28 6.21
N GLU A 139 -13.13 -3.98 5.70
CA GLU A 139 -13.52 -5.28 6.25
C GLU A 139 -12.33 -6.26 6.23
N GLY A 140 -12.11 -7.00 7.32
CA GLY A 140 -11.10 -8.07 7.36
C GLY A 140 -9.66 -7.63 7.12
N PHE A 141 -9.31 -6.39 7.48
CA PHE A 141 -7.95 -5.87 7.36
C PHE A 141 -6.95 -6.57 8.30
N LEU A 142 -5.65 -6.40 8.02
CA LEU A 142 -4.56 -6.84 8.89
C LEU A 142 -4.51 -5.97 10.16
N ALA A 143 -5.26 -6.34 11.18
CA ALA A 143 -5.48 -5.53 12.38
C ALA A 143 -4.40 -5.64 13.46
N ALA A 144 -3.23 -6.18 13.12
CA ALA A 144 -2.13 -6.33 14.06
C ALA A 144 -1.62 -4.94 14.51
N PRO A 145 -1.58 -4.65 15.83
CA PRO A 145 -1.32 -3.29 16.33
C PRO A 145 0.00 -2.65 15.86
N SER A 146 1.11 -3.38 15.88
CA SER A 146 2.40 -2.84 15.45
C SER A 146 2.41 -2.56 13.95
N PHE A 147 1.79 -3.43 13.15
CA PHE A 147 1.62 -3.20 11.72
C PHE A 147 0.77 -1.97 11.44
N GLN A 148 -0.36 -1.79 12.13
CA GLN A 148 -1.21 -0.61 11.94
C GLN A 148 -0.48 0.69 12.29
N THR A 149 0.38 0.67 13.33
CA THR A 149 1.24 1.80 13.67
C THR A 149 2.25 2.10 12.56
N PHE A 150 2.96 1.09 12.08
CA PHE A 150 3.94 1.21 11.00
C PHE A 150 3.32 1.65 9.67
N TYR A 151 2.16 1.09 9.32
CA TYR A 151 1.37 1.46 8.15
C TYR A 151 1.00 2.96 8.18
N ARG A 152 0.58 3.46 9.35
CA ARG A 152 0.29 4.90 9.51
C ARG A 152 1.53 5.76 9.37
N GLU A 153 2.64 5.33 9.96
CA GLU A 153 3.91 6.03 9.86
C GLU A 153 4.36 6.16 8.39
N ILE A 154 4.31 5.07 7.60
CA ILE A 154 4.61 5.10 6.15
C ILE A 154 3.79 6.17 5.44
N LEU A 155 2.48 6.22 5.69
CA LEU A 155 1.58 7.12 4.98
C LEU A 155 1.80 8.59 5.37
N ASP A 156 1.91 8.89 6.66
CA ASP A 156 1.96 10.28 7.13
C ASP A 156 3.37 10.86 7.15
N LYS A 157 4.37 10.09 7.59
CA LYS A 157 5.75 10.58 7.70
C LYS A 157 6.48 10.55 6.36
N TYR A 158 6.15 9.59 5.47
CA TYR A 158 6.89 9.37 4.22
C TYR A 158 6.07 9.68 2.97
N MET A 159 5.03 8.90 2.67
CA MET A 159 4.32 8.98 1.39
C MET A 159 3.74 10.38 1.15
N ARG A 160 3.08 10.96 2.15
CA ARG A 160 2.39 12.25 2.04
C ARG A 160 3.30 13.42 1.70
N PRO A 161 4.36 13.73 2.47
CA PRO A 161 5.25 14.83 2.12
C PRO A 161 5.93 14.60 0.76
N ILE A 162 6.32 13.36 0.42
CA ILE A 162 6.86 13.03 -0.90
C ILE A 162 5.83 13.34 -2.01
N ALA A 163 4.58 12.90 -1.83
CA ALA A 163 3.50 13.16 -2.77
C ALA A 163 3.26 14.65 -3.00
N ARG A 164 3.23 15.46 -1.93
CA ARG A 164 3.05 16.92 -2.03
C ARG A 164 4.26 17.61 -2.68
N LEU A 165 5.45 17.03 -2.54
CA LEU A 165 6.68 17.52 -3.15
C LEU A 165 6.69 17.32 -4.67
N LEU A 166 6.20 16.15 -5.11
CA LEU A 166 6.17 15.76 -6.54
C LEU A 166 4.92 16.27 -7.25
N PHE A 167 3.79 16.38 -6.55
CA PHE A 167 2.47 16.68 -7.09
C PHE A 167 1.76 17.76 -6.26
N PRO A 168 2.17 19.03 -6.33
CA PRO A 168 1.64 20.09 -5.46
C PRO A 168 0.12 20.26 -5.51
N GLU A 169 -0.52 19.93 -6.62
CA GLU A 169 -1.98 19.99 -6.81
C GLU A 169 -2.79 18.99 -5.98
N ILE A 170 -2.14 17.99 -5.36
CA ILE A 170 -2.82 17.01 -4.52
C ILE A 170 -3.10 17.54 -3.11
N VAL A 171 -2.52 18.68 -2.73
CA VAL A 171 -2.71 19.29 -1.42
C VAL A 171 -4.18 19.65 -1.23
N GLY A 172 -4.80 19.10 -0.17
CA GLY A 172 -6.24 19.21 0.08
C GLY A 172 -7.04 18.03 -0.49
N TYR A 173 -6.42 17.20 -1.32
CA TYR A 173 -6.92 15.92 -1.82
C TYR A 173 -6.08 14.75 -1.31
N ASP A 174 -5.49 14.89 -0.13
CA ASP A 174 -4.62 13.87 0.47
C ASP A 174 -4.98 13.54 1.92
N ALA A 175 -6.02 14.16 2.49
CA ALA A 175 -6.41 13.94 3.89
C ALA A 175 -6.69 12.47 4.27
N GLN A 176 -7.10 11.66 3.29
CA GLN A 176 -7.46 10.26 3.46
C GLN A 176 -6.41 9.34 2.84
N THR A 177 -6.37 8.09 3.31
CA THR A 177 -5.42 7.08 2.82
C THR A 177 -6.12 5.77 2.46
N PHE A 178 -5.46 4.89 1.75
CA PHE A 178 -5.92 3.51 1.61
C PHE A 178 -4.71 2.63 1.30
N GLY A 179 -4.79 1.33 1.59
CA GLY A 179 -3.69 0.45 1.26
C GLY A 179 -4.08 -1.01 1.26
N PHE A 180 -3.43 -1.74 0.37
CA PHE A 180 -3.55 -3.18 0.24
C PHE A 180 -2.20 -3.78 -0.16
N SER A 181 -1.95 -5.03 0.22
CA SER A 181 -0.87 -5.83 -0.36
C SER A 181 -1.41 -6.77 -1.44
N ILE A 182 -0.54 -7.13 -2.37
CA ILE A 182 -0.87 -7.85 -3.59
C ILE A 182 0.28 -8.81 -3.90
N ARG A 183 -0.04 -10.07 -4.26
CA ARG A 183 0.90 -11.09 -4.71
C ARG A 183 0.53 -11.60 -6.10
N TYR A 184 1.43 -11.50 -7.06
CA TYR A 184 1.27 -12.05 -8.41
C TYR A 184 2.00 -13.38 -8.50
N GLU A 185 1.36 -14.39 -9.06
CA GLU A 185 1.91 -15.73 -9.31
C GLU A 185 1.39 -16.26 -10.65
N PRO A 186 2.17 -17.05 -11.42
CA PRO A 186 1.74 -17.57 -12.72
C PRO A 186 0.41 -18.32 -12.66
N ASN A 187 -0.36 -18.29 -13.75
CA ASN A 187 -1.66 -18.97 -13.90
C ASN A 187 -2.78 -18.48 -12.97
N THR A 188 -2.59 -17.35 -12.29
CA THR A 188 -3.70 -16.56 -11.72
C THR A 188 -4.13 -15.46 -12.70
N ASP A 189 -5.18 -14.70 -12.40
CA ASP A 189 -5.59 -13.56 -13.23
C ASP A 189 -4.55 -12.42 -13.04
N THR A 190 -3.43 -12.51 -13.75
CA THR A 190 -2.18 -11.80 -13.41
C THR A 190 -2.00 -10.47 -14.12
N SER A 191 -2.85 -10.13 -15.08
CA SER A 191 -2.79 -8.87 -15.79
C SER A 191 -3.90 -7.92 -15.33
N LEU A 192 -3.52 -6.70 -15.01
CA LEU A 192 -4.47 -5.60 -14.93
C LEU A 192 -4.48 -4.89 -16.27
N ARG A 193 -5.65 -4.88 -16.92
CA ARG A 193 -5.87 -4.08 -18.13
C ARG A 193 -5.56 -2.62 -17.84
N MET A 194 -5.33 -1.84 -18.89
CA MET A 194 -5.15 -0.40 -18.78
C MET A 194 -6.27 0.22 -17.93
N HIS A 195 -5.89 0.90 -16.86
CA HIS A 195 -6.80 1.53 -15.91
C HIS A 195 -6.14 2.76 -15.27
N THR A 196 -6.93 3.48 -14.49
CA THR A 196 -6.49 4.52 -13.57
C THR A 196 -6.89 4.13 -12.16
N ASP A 197 -6.20 4.65 -11.16
CA ASP A 197 -6.56 4.47 -9.77
C ASP A 197 -7.54 5.54 -9.30
N ALA A 198 -8.42 5.17 -8.37
CA ALA A 198 -9.31 6.11 -7.69
C ALA A 198 -8.56 6.82 -6.53
N SER A 199 -7.39 7.35 -6.83
CA SER A 199 -6.50 8.04 -5.88
C SER A 199 -6.04 9.38 -6.45
N SER A 200 -5.65 10.30 -5.58
CA SER A 200 -4.86 11.46 -5.99
C SER A 200 -3.45 11.01 -6.35
N VAL A 201 -2.88 10.15 -5.51
CA VAL A 201 -1.54 9.58 -5.67
C VAL A 201 -1.56 8.11 -5.29
N THR A 202 -0.91 7.29 -6.11
CA THR A 202 -0.61 5.88 -5.85
C THR A 202 0.89 5.72 -5.64
N MET A 203 1.27 4.99 -4.60
CA MET A 203 2.64 4.50 -4.39
C MET A 203 2.60 2.98 -4.30
N ASN A 204 3.34 2.32 -5.18
CA ASN A 204 3.42 0.86 -5.28
C ASN A 204 4.86 0.44 -4.97
N ILE A 205 5.06 -0.43 -3.98
CA ILE A 205 6.37 -0.76 -3.43
C ILE A 205 6.57 -2.27 -3.45
N ASN A 206 7.69 -2.72 -3.99
CA ASN A 206 8.01 -4.14 -4.02
C ASN A 206 8.57 -4.62 -2.68
N MET A 207 8.10 -5.78 -2.23
CA MET A 207 8.49 -6.43 -0.96
C MET A 207 9.36 -7.67 -1.17
N ASN A 208 9.69 -8.04 -2.42
CA ASN A 208 10.48 -9.23 -2.67
C ASN A 208 11.88 -9.08 -2.06
N LEU A 209 12.44 -10.21 -1.63
CA LEU A 209 13.85 -10.28 -1.26
C LEU A 209 14.74 -10.22 -2.51
N PRO A 210 16.02 -9.82 -2.41
CA PRO A 210 16.96 -9.85 -3.52
C PRO A 210 17.04 -11.17 -4.29
N GLU A 211 16.90 -12.29 -3.59
CA GLU A 211 16.90 -13.64 -4.16
C GLU A 211 15.55 -14.09 -4.74
N GLU A 212 14.44 -13.42 -4.37
CA GLU A 212 13.10 -13.70 -4.88
C GLU A 212 12.89 -13.05 -6.25
N THR A 213 13.48 -13.64 -7.29
CA THR A 213 13.38 -13.13 -8.67
C THR A 213 12.09 -13.56 -9.37
N PHE A 214 11.62 -12.73 -10.31
CA PHE A 214 10.46 -13.02 -11.16
C PHE A 214 10.69 -12.50 -12.59
N SER A 215 9.85 -12.92 -13.53
CA SER A 215 9.90 -12.47 -14.93
C SER A 215 8.51 -12.11 -15.48
N GLY A 216 8.46 -11.13 -16.37
CA GLY A 216 7.23 -10.44 -16.74
C GLY A 216 6.80 -9.48 -15.62
N SER A 217 5.50 -9.20 -15.52
CA SER A 217 4.94 -8.31 -14.50
C SER A 217 5.52 -6.89 -14.53
N GLU A 218 5.94 -6.42 -15.68
CA GLU A 218 6.21 -5.00 -15.90
C GLU A 218 4.93 -4.19 -15.69
N VAL A 219 5.08 -2.92 -15.33
CA VAL A 219 3.99 -1.95 -15.30
C VAL A 219 4.23 -0.93 -16.41
N SER A 220 3.33 -0.91 -17.39
CA SER A 220 3.35 0.08 -18.48
C SER A 220 2.60 1.32 -18.04
N PHE A 221 3.25 2.48 -18.15
CA PHE A 221 2.61 3.79 -17.95
C PHE A 221 2.43 4.49 -19.29
N TYR A 222 1.26 5.10 -19.51
CA TYR A 222 1.01 5.89 -20.72
C TYR A 222 1.75 7.23 -20.67
N ASP A 223 2.53 7.50 -21.72
CA ASP A 223 3.21 8.78 -21.91
C ASP A 223 2.39 9.66 -22.88
N PRO A 224 1.76 10.75 -22.40
CA PRO A 224 0.98 11.64 -23.25
C PRO A 224 1.82 12.44 -24.26
N THR A 225 3.13 12.56 -24.03
CA THR A 225 4.07 13.31 -24.89
C THR A 225 4.37 12.54 -26.16
N THR A 226 4.58 11.23 -26.04
CA THR A 226 4.91 10.35 -27.17
C THR A 226 3.70 9.58 -27.70
N GLY A 227 2.63 9.48 -26.92
CA GLY A 227 1.48 8.59 -27.19
C GLY A 227 1.80 7.11 -26.98
N GLY A 228 2.97 6.80 -26.41
CA GLY A 228 3.47 5.46 -26.20
C GLY A 228 3.27 4.94 -24.78
N LEU A 229 3.82 3.75 -24.52
CA LEU A 229 3.89 3.14 -23.20
C LEU A 229 5.36 3.09 -22.76
N VAL A 230 5.60 3.35 -21.47
CA VAL A 230 6.91 3.21 -20.83
C VAL A 230 6.82 2.11 -19.79
N ASP A 231 7.54 1.01 -20.01
CA ASP A 231 7.56 -0.13 -19.12
C ASP A 231 8.51 0.08 -17.95
N GLN A 232 8.06 -0.29 -16.75
CA GLN A 232 8.86 -0.27 -15.53
C GLN A 232 8.82 -1.63 -14.85
N THR A 233 9.98 -2.09 -14.39
CA THR A 233 10.12 -3.29 -13.57
C THR A 233 10.38 -2.90 -12.12
N PHE A 234 9.87 -3.70 -11.19
CA PHE A 234 10.12 -3.54 -9.78
C PHE A 234 11.40 -4.25 -9.35
N GLU A 235 12.18 -3.59 -8.50
CA GLU A 235 13.33 -4.14 -7.79
C GLU A 235 12.99 -4.23 -6.28
N PRO A 236 13.64 -5.12 -5.51
CA PRO A 236 13.48 -5.25 -4.06
C PRO A 236 13.46 -3.90 -3.33
N GLY A 237 12.36 -3.62 -2.61
CA GLY A 237 12.21 -2.41 -1.80
C GLY A 237 11.99 -1.11 -2.58
N VAL A 238 11.98 -1.15 -3.91
CA VAL A 238 11.79 0.04 -4.74
C VAL A 238 10.30 0.39 -4.85
N ALA A 239 10.02 1.70 -4.73
CA ALA A 239 8.72 2.29 -4.94
C ALA A 239 8.61 2.94 -6.33
N LEU A 240 7.42 2.82 -6.92
CA LEU A 240 6.93 3.68 -7.99
C LEU A 240 5.79 4.55 -7.44
N ILE A 241 5.89 5.87 -7.62
CA ILE A 241 4.86 6.82 -7.20
C ILE A 241 4.38 7.66 -8.39
N HIS A 242 3.07 7.77 -8.56
CA HIS A 242 2.45 8.50 -9.66
C HIS A 242 1.07 9.04 -9.25
N ARG A 243 0.53 9.97 -10.05
CA ARG A 243 -0.87 10.41 -9.90
C ARG A 243 -1.82 9.27 -10.23
N GLY A 244 -2.92 9.13 -9.50
CA GLY A 244 -3.87 8.03 -9.74
C GLY A 244 -4.49 8.05 -11.13
N HIS A 245 -4.64 9.24 -11.74
CA HIS A 245 -5.19 9.38 -13.09
C HIS A 245 -4.21 9.02 -14.22
N VAL A 246 -2.95 8.62 -13.92
CA VAL A 246 -2.01 8.15 -14.95
C VAL A 246 -2.47 6.76 -15.43
N PRO A 247 -2.84 6.60 -16.71
CA PRO A 247 -3.24 5.30 -17.22
C PRO A 247 -2.06 4.32 -17.18
N HIS A 248 -2.29 3.15 -16.60
CA HIS A 248 -1.27 2.12 -16.52
C HIS A 248 -1.86 0.70 -16.59
N ALA A 249 -1.01 -0.26 -16.94
CA ALA A 249 -1.36 -1.68 -17.04
C ALA A 249 -0.25 -2.55 -16.43
N THR A 250 -0.62 -3.68 -15.83
CA THR A 250 0.34 -4.67 -15.34
C THR A 250 0.37 -5.86 -16.29
N HIS A 251 1.56 -6.19 -16.80
CA HIS A 251 1.78 -7.36 -17.65
C HIS A 251 1.60 -8.66 -16.86
N PRO A 252 1.24 -9.78 -17.51
CA PRO A 252 1.23 -11.08 -16.87
C PRO A 252 2.60 -11.43 -16.29
N ILE A 253 2.62 -11.94 -15.05
CA ILE A 253 3.81 -12.62 -14.53
C ILE A 253 3.94 -13.99 -15.20
N THR A 254 5.15 -14.34 -15.62
CA THR A 254 5.43 -15.60 -16.34
C THR A 254 6.20 -16.60 -15.49
N GLN A 255 7.02 -16.13 -14.54
CA GLN A 255 7.81 -16.95 -13.62
C GLN A 255 8.00 -16.22 -12.28
N GLY A 256 8.18 -16.98 -11.19
CA GLY A 256 8.40 -16.45 -9.84
C GLY A 256 7.15 -15.86 -9.19
N GLU A 257 7.33 -15.07 -8.15
CA GLU A 257 6.25 -14.37 -7.45
C GLU A 257 6.63 -12.90 -7.22
N ARG A 258 5.70 -11.98 -7.49
CA ARG A 258 5.88 -10.55 -7.20
C ARG A 258 4.95 -10.12 -6.07
N SER A 259 5.51 -9.67 -4.96
CA SER A 259 4.74 -9.19 -3.80
C SER A 259 4.94 -7.70 -3.61
N ASN A 260 3.85 -6.93 -3.59
CA ASN A 260 3.91 -5.48 -3.44
C ASN A 260 2.91 -4.96 -2.38
N ILE A 261 3.20 -3.78 -1.82
CA ILE A 261 2.26 -2.94 -1.09
C ILE A 261 1.84 -1.79 -2.02
N VAL A 262 0.55 -1.55 -2.13
CA VAL A 262 -0.02 -0.41 -2.85
C VAL A 262 -0.70 0.51 -1.84
N LEU A 263 -0.31 1.78 -1.87
CA LEU A 263 -0.75 2.82 -0.95
C LEU A 263 -1.30 3.99 -1.71
N TRP A 264 -2.43 4.52 -1.27
CA TRP A 264 -3.14 5.62 -1.91
C TRP A 264 -3.31 6.79 -0.95
N LEU A 265 -3.26 7.99 -1.52
CA LEU A 265 -3.76 9.22 -0.91
C LEU A 265 -4.95 9.73 -1.71
N TYR A 266 -5.96 10.25 -1.03
CA TYR A 266 -7.12 10.91 -1.63
C TYR A 266 -7.75 11.90 -0.63
N GLY A 267 -8.68 12.73 -1.10
CA GLY A 267 -9.39 13.71 -0.30
C GLY A 267 -10.59 13.14 0.44
N ASN A 268 -11.17 13.94 1.32
CA ASN A 268 -12.35 13.57 2.09
C ASN A 268 -13.48 13.06 1.18
N ARG A 269 -14.14 11.97 1.57
CA ARG A 269 -15.23 11.33 0.83
C ARG A 269 -14.82 10.89 -0.58
N GLY A 270 -13.57 10.46 -0.76
CA GLY A 270 -13.08 9.93 -2.04
C GLY A 270 -12.74 10.98 -3.09
N GLN A 271 -12.59 12.25 -2.71
CA GLN A 271 -12.28 13.33 -3.65
C GLN A 271 -10.87 13.17 -4.23
N ILE A 272 -10.73 13.44 -5.52
CA ILE A 272 -9.43 13.51 -6.22
C ILE A 272 -9.36 14.84 -7.00
N PRO A 273 -8.16 15.38 -7.27
CA PRO A 273 -8.02 16.59 -8.07
C PRO A 273 -8.65 16.41 -9.46
N MET A 274 -9.29 17.45 -9.99
CA MET A 274 -9.68 17.46 -11.40
C MET A 274 -8.42 17.58 -12.27
N GLN A 275 -8.45 16.97 -13.46
CA GLN A 275 -7.39 17.19 -14.45
C GLN A 275 -7.31 18.70 -14.77
N ASP A 276 -6.08 19.23 -14.84
CA ASP A 276 -5.78 20.65 -15.09
C ASP A 276 -6.25 21.63 -14.00
N THR A 277 -6.49 21.17 -12.77
CA THR A 277 -6.78 22.08 -11.65
C THR A 277 -5.59 23.00 -11.39
N SER A 278 -5.82 24.31 -11.46
CA SER A 278 -4.83 25.29 -11.02
C SER A 278 -4.52 25.08 -9.54
N TYR A 279 -3.27 24.82 -9.20
CA TYR A 279 -2.85 24.69 -7.81
C TYR A 279 -2.19 25.97 -7.32
N THR A 280 -2.36 26.23 -6.03
CA THR A 280 -1.58 27.27 -5.36
C THR A 280 -0.25 26.65 -4.96
N SER A 281 0.86 27.27 -5.37
CA SER A 281 2.17 26.87 -4.87
C SER A 281 2.19 27.01 -3.36
N ILE A 282 2.38 25.91 -2.65
CA ILE A 282 2.61 25.90 -1.21
C ILE A 282 4.12 25.92 -0.92
N ASP A 283 4.51 26.43 0.22
CA ASP A 283 5.91 26.38 0.66
C ASP A 283 6.27 25.01 1.26
N ALA A 284 7.55 24.84 1.58
CA ALA A 284 8.02 23.60 2.19
C ALA A 284 7.35 23.37 3.56
N ALA A 285 7.23 24.41 4.39
CA ALA A 285 6.63 24.27 5.73
C ALA A 285 5.19 23.72 5.66
N GLN A 286 4.43 24.06 4.63
CA GLN A 286 3.10 23.51 4.38
C GLN A 286 3.12 22.05 3.88
N ARG A 287 4.11 21.67 3.06
CA ARG A 287 4.26 20.28 2.56
C ARG A 287 4.51 19.31 3.71
N TRP A 288 5.40 19.67 4.62
CA TRP A 288 5.86 18.87 5.76
C TRP A 288 4.92 19.01 6.96
N THR A 289 3.64 18.68 6.76
CA THR A 289 2.60 18.68 7.78
C THR A 289 1.71 17.45 7.65
N THR A 290 1.07 17.05 8.75
CA THR A 290 0.02 16.02 8.74
C THR A 290 -1.35 16.69 8.71
N PRO A 291 -2.29 16.26 7.84
CA PRO A 291 -3.68 16.72 7.87
C PRO A 291 -4.30 16.54 9.26
N THR A 292 -5.20 17.45 9.62
CA THR A 292 -5.94 17.39 10.89
C THR A 292 -7.36 16.85 10.72
N ASP A 293 -7.78 16.64 9.46
CA ASP A 293 -9.04 16.03 9.09
C ASP A 293 -9.21 14.66 9.74
N LYS A 294 -10.45 14.35 10.13
CA LYS A 294 -10.80 13.02 10.58
C LYS A 294 -10.82 12.08 9.38
N LEU A 295 -10.30 10.86 9.56
CA LEU A 295 -10.49 9.80 8.58
C LEU A 295 -11.99 9.52 8.40
N ASP A 296 -12.39 9.28 7.16
CA ASP A 296 -13.75 8.86 6.83
C ASP A 296 -14.09 7.53 7.52
N ALA A 297 -15.38 7.24 7.69
CA ALA A 297 -15.81 5.99 8.35
C ALA A 297 -15.64 4.73 7.49
N PHE A 298 -15.30 4.89 6.20
CA PHE A 298 -15.19 3.81 5.23
C PHE A 298 -13.90 3.94 4.41
N ALA A 299 -13.36 2.81 3.96
CA ALA A 299 -12.33 2.77 2.94
C ALA A 299 -12.97 2.87 1.55
N PRO A 300 -12.23 3.32 0.52
CA PRO A 300 -12.66 3.18 -0.85
C PRO A 300 -12.77 1.67 -1.15
N PHE A 301 -13.97 1.23 -1.55
CA PHE A 301 -14.37 -0.13 -1.96
C PHE A 301 -14.77 -1.17 -0.89
#